data_AF-F7QFD3-F1
#
_entry.id   AF-F7QFD3-F1
#
_cell.length_a   1.000
_cell.length_b   1.000
_cell.length_c   1.000
_cell.angle_alpha   90.00
_cell.angle_beta   90.00
_cell.angle_gamma   90.00
#
_symmetry.space_group_name_H-M   'P 1'
#
loop_
_entity.id
_entity.type
_entity.pdbx_description
1 polymer ?
#
loop_
_entity_poly.entity_id
_entity_poly.type
_entity_poly.pdbx_seq_one_letter_code
_entity_poly.pdbx_strand_id
1 'polypeptide(L)' 'MIVEADGGQHSESHRDKIRDRKLADEGYRILRFWNTDILGNIDSVLDTIRSALLDELPLTPTLSP' A
#
# COMPACT_ATOMS: atom_id res chain seq x y z
N MET A 1 3.74 -3.26 -5.23
CA MET A 1 2.91 -2.87 -4.07
C MET A 1 2.24 -4.08 -3.39
N ILE A 2 1.99 -3.99 -2.08
CA ILE A 2 1.22 -4.93 -1.24
C ILE A 2 0.08 -4.15 -0.57
N VAL A 3 -1.12 -4.74 -0.50
CA VAL A 3 -2.30 -4.15 0.16
C VAL A 3 -2.77 -5.05 1.30
N GLU A 4 -2.97 -4.48 2.48
CA GLU A 4 -3.36 -5.19 3.69
C GLU A 4 -4.66 -4.63 4.28
N ALA A 5 -5.55 -5.52 4.68
CA ALA A 5 -6.73 -5.20 5.49
C ALA A 5 -6.41 -5.44 6.97
N ASP A 6 -6.61 -4.44 7.82
CA ASP A 6 -6.32 -4.50 9.25
C ASP A 6 -7.59 -4.49 10.09
N GLY A 7 -7.76 -5.57 10.86
CA GLY A 7 -8.87 -5.76 11.81
C GLY A 7 -8.57 -5.31 13.23
N GLY A 8 -7.42 -4.69 13.51
CA GLY A 8 -7.12 -4.11 14.80
C GLY A 8 -6.95 -5.15 15.91
N GLN A 9 -5.91 -5.99 15.83
CA GLN A 9 -5.25 -6.62 16.98
C GLN A 9 -3.76 -6.96 16.73
N HIS A 10 -3.24 -6.71 15.52
CA HIS A 10 -1.91 -7.18 15.10
C HIS A 10 -0.95 -6.07 14.63
N SER A 11 -1.32 -4.79 14.65
CA SER A 11 -0.52 -3.73 14.01
C SER A 11 0.83 -3.41 14.68
N GLU A 12 1.19 -4.02 15.81
CA GLU A 12 2.40 -3.67 16.56
C GLU A 12 3.27 -4.85 16.99
N SER A 13 3.03 -6.07 16.49
CA SER A 13 3.91 -7.19 16.85
C SER A 13 5.32 -6.98 16.30
N HIS A 14 6.35 -7.34 17.07
CA HIS A 14 7.75 -7.22 16.62
C HIS A 14 8.02 -7.98 15.31
N ARG A 15 7.27 -9.06 15.06
CA ARG A 15 7.34 -9.85 13.83
C ARG A 15 6.83 -9.08 12.61
N ASP A 16 5.79 -8.26 12.78
CA ASP A 16 5.23 -7.47 11.68
C ASP A 16 6.21 -6.38 11.25
N LYS A 17 6.87 -5.72 12.21
CA LYS A 17 7.92 -4.72 11.90
C LYS A 17 9.10 -5.31 11.11
N ILE A 18 9.52 -6.54 11.43
CA ILE A 18 10.59 -7.23 10.70
C ILE A 18 10.12 -7.58 9.29
N ARG A 19 8.90 -8.09 9.15
CA ARG A 19 8.30 -8.44 7.87
C ARG A 19 8.15 -7.20 6.97
N ASP A 20 7.62 -6.10 7.52
CA ASP A 20 7.42 -4.84 6.80
C ASP A 20 8.76 -4.29 6.30
N ARG A 21 9.79 -4.33 7.17
CA ARG A 21 11.15 -3.91 6.79
C ARG A 21 11.71 -4.76 5.66
N LYS A 22 11.57 -6.09 5.73
CA LYS A 22 12.05 -6.99 4.67
C LYS A 22 11.35 -6.70 3.33
N LEU A 23 10.04 -6.50 3.36
CA LEU A 23 9.26 -6.19 2.15
C LEU A 23 9.65 -4.83 1.56
N ALA A 24 9.92 -3.83 2.42
CA ALA A 24 10.43 -2.53 1.99
C ALA A 24 11.83 -2.65 1.36
N ASP A 25 12.72 -3.45 1.95
CA ASP A 25 14.07 -3.72 1.42
C ASP A 25 14.01 -4.44 0.06
N GLU A 26 12.96 -5.23 -0.21
CA GLU A 26 12.68 -5.86 -1.50
C GLU A 26 12.01 -4.90 -2.51
N GLY A 27 11.74 -3.65 -2.13
CA GLY A 27 11.16 -2.62 -2.99
C GLY A 27 9.62 -2.59 -3.01
N TYR A 28 8.95 -3.32 -2.11
CA TYR A 28 7.49 -3.26 -2.01
C TYR A 28 7.03 -2.06 -1.17
N ARG A 29 6.14 -1.25 -1.75
CA ARG A 29 5.28 -0.33 -1.01
C ARG A 29 4.14 -1.12 -0.34
N ILE A 30 3.89 -0.88 0.95
CA ILE A 30 2.77 -1.48 1.69
C ILE A 30 1.71 -0.40 1.94
N LEU A 31 0.46 -0.67 1.56
CA LEU A 31 -0.71 0.12 1.94
C LEU A 31 -1.58 -0.69 2.90
N ARG A 32 -1.94 -0.10 4.03
CA ARG A 32 -2.77 -0.76 5.06
C ARG A 32 -4.04 0.04 5.29
N PHE A 33 -5.18 -0.65 5.28
CA PHE A 33 -6.50 -0.06 5.46
C PHE A 33 -7.21 -0.70 6.64
N TRP A 34 -7.87 0.11 7.47
CA TRP A 34 -8.70 -0.41 8.55
C TRP A 34 -9.96 -1.07 7.99
N ASN A 35 -10.39 -2.16 8.61
CA ASN A 35 -11.63 -2.84 8.23
C ASN A 35 -12.84 -1.89 8.24
N THR A 36 -12.88 -0.91 9.14
CA THR A 36 -13.93 0.11 9.18
C THR A 36 -13.92 1.00 7.93
N ASP A 37 -12.74 1.32 7.39
CA ASP A 37 -12.62 2.12 6.17
C ASP A 37 -12.98 1.30 4.95
N ILE A 38 -12.54 0.03 4.89
CA ILE A 38 -12.89 -0.89 3.80
C ILE A 38 -14.40 -1.11 3.73
N LEU A 39 -15.04 -1.32 4.88
CA LEU A 39 -16.48 -1.61 4.96
C LEU A 39 -17.34 -0.34 4.87
N GLY A 40 -16.82 0.80 5.34
CA GLY A 40 -17.57 2.06 5.43
C GLY A 40 -17.34 3.03 4.28
N ASN A 41 -16.22 2.91 3.56
CA ASN A 41 -15.83 3.83 2.49
C ASN A 41 -14.87 3.18 1.48
N ILE A 42 -15.37 2.15 0.78
CA ILE A 42 -14.58 1.38 -0.18
C ILE A 42 -14.04 2.25 -1.33
N ASP A 43 -14.78 3.29 -1.75
CA ASP A 43 -14.36 4.16 -2.85
C ASP A 43 -13.06 4.92 -2.51
N SER A 44 -12.96 5.45 -1.28
CA SER A 44 -11.73 6.10 -0.79
C SER A 44 -10.53 5.15 -0.73
N VAL A 45 -10.77 3.89 -0.34
CA VAL A 45 -9.73 2.85 -0.34
C VAL A 45 -9.25 2.57 -1.76
N LEU A 46 -10.18 2.41 -2.71
CA LEU A 46 -9.86 2.15 -4.11
C LEU A 46 -9.11 3.33 -4.75
N ASP A 47 -9.52 4.57 -4.46
CA ASP A 47 -8.85 5.78 -4.96
C ASP A 47 -7.41 5.89 -4.43
N THR A 48 -7.19 5.52 -3.17
CA THR A 48 -5.84 5.47 -2.58
C THR A 48 -4.97 4.43 -3.28
N ILE A 49 -5.49 3.22 -3.50
CA ILE A 49 -4.76 2.16 -4.22
C ILE A 49 -4.46 2.59 -5.65
N ARG A 50 -5.46 3.15 -6.35
CA ARG A 50 -5.31 3.66 -7.72
C ARG A 50 -4.25 4.73 -7.81
N SER A 51 -4.25 5.70 -6.89
CA SER A 51 -3.24 6.77 -6.87
C SER A 51 -1.84 6.21 -6.65
N ALA A 52 -1.69 5.27 -5.71
CA ALA A 52 -0.40 4.64 -5.47
C ALA A 52 0.14 3.85 -6.67
N LEU A 53 -0.73 3.19 -7.44
CA LEU A 53 -0.34 2.52 -8.68
C LEU A 53 0.10 3.52 -9.76
N LEU A 54 -0.58 4.66 -9.87
CA LEU A 54 -0.23 5.70 -10.84
C LEU A 54 1.11 6.37 -10.51
N ASP A 55 1.44 6.52 -9.22
CA ASP A 55 2.77 7.01 -8.78
C ASP A 55 3.90 6.04 -9.14
N GLU A 56 3.62 4.73 -9.15
CA GLU A 56 4.59 3.68 -9.49
C GLU A 56 4.80 3.54 -11.02
N LEU A 57 3.90 4.10 -11.83
CA LEU A 57 4.11 4.14 -13.28
C LEU A 57 5.22 5.17 -13.58
N PRO A 58 6.27 4.79 -14.34
CA PRO A 58 7.21 5.78 -14.82
C PRO A 58 6.44 6.81 -15.63
N LEU A 59 6.47 8.07 -15.18
CA LEU A 59 6.11 9.21 -16.03
C LEU A 59 6.92 9.02 -17.32
N THR A 60 6.22 8.76 -18.42
CA THR A 60 6.71 8.47 -19.78
C THR A 60 8.17 8.85 -20.03
N PRO A 61 9.01 7.98 -20.64
CA PRO A 61 10.27 8.43 -21.19
C PRO A 61 9.96 9.52 -22.22
N THR A 62 10.48 10.72 -21.97
CA THR A 62 10.48 11.84 -22.90
C THR A 62 10.94 11.31 -24.25
N LEU A 63 10.04 11.25 -25.25
CA LEU A 63 10.46 11.07 -26.63
C LEU A 63 11.32 12.29 -26.97
N SER A 64 12.64 12.10 -26.98
CA SER A 64 13.57 13.08 -27.54
C SER A 64 13.61 12.88 -29.04
N PRO A 65 13.12 13.82 -29.87
CA PRO A 65 13.65 14.02 -31.21
C PRO A 65 14.99 14.77 -31.17
#